data_AF-N8WP25-F1
#
_entry.id   AF-N8WP25-F1
#
_cell.length_a   1.000
_cell.length_b   1.000
_cell.length_c   1.000
_cell.angle_alpha   90.00
_cell.angle_beta   90.00
_cell.angle_gamma   90.00
#
_symmetry.space_group_name_H-M   'P 1'
#
loop_
_entity.id
_entity.type
_entity.pdbx_description
1 polymer ?
#
loop_
_entity_poly.entity_id
_entity_poly.type
_entity_poly.pdbx_seq_one_letter_code
_entity_poly.pdbx_strand_id
1 'polypeptide(L)'
;MTKSFFGGVVVSQEVDAIARELIEEFQIPKLHNLAFMLNVNKCFNDHQALRLWLQRQLDDGQANYANLAMKARLYLTNLAYT
;
A
#
# COMPACT_ATOMS: atom_id res chain seq x y z
N MET A 1 -7.42 13.02 12.07
CA MET A 1 -7.32 11.82 11.23
C MET A 1 -7.67 10.60 12.06
N THR A 2 -8.56 9.76 11.55
CA THR A 2 -8.94 8.50 12.19
C THR A 2 -7.95 7.41 11.77
N LYS A 3 -7.48 6.61 12.72
CA LYS A 3 -6.58 5.48 12.44
C LYS A 3 -7.38 4.22 12.12
N SER A 4 -6.85 3.39 11.23
CA SER A 4 -7.32 2.03 10.94
C SER A 4 -6.27 1.01 11.35
N PHE A 5 -6.73 -0.16 11.83
CA PHE A 5 -5.90 -1.27 12.27
C PHE A 5 -6.17 -2.48 11.38
N PHE A 6 -5.12 -3.05 10.80
CA PHE A 6 -5.23 -4.26 9.98
C PHE A 6 -4.05 -5.20 10.24
N GLY A 7 -4.33 -6.40 10.74
CA GLY A 7 -3.29 -7.43 10.91
C GLY A 7 -2.08 -6.98 11.73
N GLY A 8 -2.22 -6.06 12.68
CA GLY A 8 -1.10 -5.54 13.48
C GLY A 8 -0.36 -4.32 12.88
N VAL A 9 -0.79 -3.78 11.74
CA VAL A 9 -0.34 -2.47 11.24
C VAL A 9 -1.38 -1.39 11.50
N VAL A 10 -0.90 -0.16 11.69
CA VAL A 10 -1.72 1.03 11.95
C VAL A 10 -1.44 2.10 10.90
N VAL A 11 -2.48 2.53 10.19
CA VAL A 11 -2.41 3.56 9.13
C VAL A 11 -3.61 4.50 9.22
N SER A 12 -3.69 5.55 8.40
CA SER A 12 -4.91 6.36 8.30
C SER A 12 -6.06 5.55 7.66
N GLN A 13 -7.31 5.90 8.01
CA GLN A 13 -8.49 5.23 7.45
C GLN A 13 -8.57 5.35 5.92
N GLU A 14 -8.18 6.49 5.38
CA GLU A 14 -8.13 6.76 3.94
C GLU A 14 -7.06 5.89 3.25
N VAL A 15 -5.90 5.71 3.89
CA VAL A 15 -4.85 4.82 3.39
C VAL A 15 -5.33 3.37 3.35
N ASP A 16 -6.02 2.90 4.40
CA ASP A 16 -6.58 1.54 4.42
C ASP A 16 -7.66 1.36 3.35
N ALA A 17 -8.51 2.36 3.11
CA ALA A 17 -9.51 2.32 2.04
C ALA A 17 -8.86 2.19 0.66
N ILE A 18 -7.86 3.03 0.36
CA ILE A 18 -7.10 2.96 -0.90
C ILE A 18 -6.37 1.62 -1.03
N ALA A 19 -5.79 1.11 0.05
CA ALA A 19 -5.12 -0.19 0.03
C ALA A 19 -6.08 -1.33 -0.33
N ARG A 20 -7.32 -1.32 0.20
CA ARG A 20 -8.34 -2.33 -0.14
C ARG A 20 -8.72 -2.26 -1.61
N GLU A 21 -8.97 -1.05 -2.11
CA GLU A 21 -9.28 -0.81 -3.53
C GLU A 21 -8.18 -1.37 -4.44
N LEU A 22 -6.91 -1.07 -4.16
CA LEU A 22 -5.78 -1.56 -4.95
C LEU A 22 -5.58 -3.08 -4.83
N ILE A 23 -5.79 -3.67 -3.64
CA ILE A 23 -5.71 -5.12 -3.45
C ILE A 23 -6.75 -5.83 -4.31
N GLU A 24 -7.98 -5.32 -4.35
CA GLU A 24 -9.06 -5.87 -5.16
C GLU A 24 -8.81 -5.63 -6.66
N GLU A 25 -8.38 -4.44 -7.05
CA GLU A 25 -8.10 -4.08 -8.45
C GLU A 25 -6.99 -4.94 -9.07
N PHE A 26 -5.87 -5.11 -8.36
CA PHE A 26 -4.71 -5.87 -8.85
C PHE A 26 -4.72 -7.34 -8.42
N GLN A 27 -5.79 -7.81 -7.76
CA GLN A 27 -5.91 -9.18 -7.23
C GLN A 27 -4.67 -9.60 -6.41
N ILE A 28 -4.15 -8.68 -5.58
CA ILE A 28 -2.87 -8.85 -4.88
C ILE A 28 -3.00 -10.01 -3.88
N PRO A 29 -2.25 -11.11 -4.03
CA PRO A 29 -2.26 -12.20 -3.05
C PRO A 29 -1.66 -11.72 -1.73
N LYS A 30 -1.97 -12.38 -0.62
CA LYS A 30 -1.33 -12.05 0.67
C LYS A 30 0.18 -12.32 0.70
N LEU A 31 0.66 -13.31 -0.06
CA LEU A 31 2.04 -13.77 -0.03
C LEU A 31 2.50 -14.07 -1.47
N HIS A 32 3.10 -13.09 -2.13
CA HIS A 32 3.58 -13.26 -3.49
C HIS A 32 4.96 -12.66 -3.74
N ASN A 33 5.28 -11.48 -3.17
CA ASN A 33 6.61 -10.82 -3.07
C ASN A 33 6.49 -9.28 -3.02
N LEU A 34 5.29 -8.72 -2.98
CA LEU A 34 5.09 -7.27 -3.04
C LEU A 34 5.80 -6.55 -1.88
N ALA A 35 5.83 -7.13 -0.69
CA ALA A 35 6.55 -6.56 0.45
C ALA A 35 8.04 -6.28 0.12
N PHE A 36 8.68 -7.18 -0.63
CA PHE A 36 10.04 -6.99 -1.10
C PHE A 36 10.14 -5.86 -2.14
N MET A 37 9.26 -5.85 -3.14
CA MET A 37 9.25 -4.82 -4.20
C MET A 37 8.99 -3.40 -3.68
N LEU A 38 8.19 -3.28 -2.60
CA LEU A 38 7.88 -2.01 -1.94
C LEU A 38 8.98 -1.56 -0.96
N ASN A 39 10.05 -2.35 -0.81
CA ASN A 39 11.09 -2.15 0.20
C ASN A 39 10.48 -1.95 1.61
N VAL A 40 9.58 -2.86 1.97
CA VAL A 40 8.97 -2.99 3.30
C VAL A 40 9.55 -4.25 3.95
N ASN A 41 9.64 -4.26 5.28
CA ASN A 41 10.23 -5.39 5.99
C ASN A 41 9.49 -6.70 5.64
N LYS A 42 10.25 -7.73 5.29
CA LYS A 42 9.75 -9.07 4.88
C LYS A 42 8.92 -9.79 5.94
N CYS A 43 8.88 -9.32 7.19
CA CYS A 43 7.97 -9.84 8.21
C CYS A 43 6.51 -9.48 7.98
N PHE A 44 6.22 -8.50 7.12
CA PHE A 44 4.87 -8.14 6.71
C PHE A 44 4.46 -8.91 5.46
N ASN A 45 3.20 -9.35 5.43
CA ASN A 45 2.57 -9.87 4.21
C ASN A 45 2.27 -8.72 3.23
N ASP A 46 1.94 -9.05 1.99
CA ASP A 46 1.81 -8.07 0.91
C ASP A 46 0.69 -7.05 1.14
N HIS A 47 -0.38 -7.44 1.84
CA HIS A 47 -1.49 -6.54 2.20
C HIS A 47 -1.10 -5.55 3.30
N GLN A 48 -0.32 -5.99 4.28
CA GLN A 48 0.26 -5.12 5.32
C GLN A 48 1.31 -4.20 4.71
N ALA A 49 2.16 -4.75 3.85
CA ALA A 49 3.23 -4.00 3.21
C ALA A 49 2.69 -2.88 2.31
N LEU A 50 1.65 -3.15 1.52
CA LEU A 50 1.01 -2.12 0.70
C LEU A 50 0.48 -0.96 1.56
N ARG A 51 -0.20 -1.26 2.68
CA ARG A 51 -0.71 -0.23 3.61
C ARG A 51 0.41 0.63 4.18
N LEU A 52 1.48 -0.01 4.68
CA LEU A 52 2.62 0.70 5.25
C LEU A 52 3.33 1.55 4.20
N TRP A 53 3.49 1.03 2.99
CA TRP A 53 4.11 1.75 1.89
C TRP A 53 3.29 2.98 1.49
N LEU A 54 1.97 2.86 1.38
CA LEU A 54 1.06 3.99 1.08
C LEU A 54 1.11 5.05 2.17
N GLN A 55 1.08 4.66 3.44
CA GLN A 55 1.20 5.59 4.56
C GLN A 55 2.54 6.34 4.50
N ARG A 56 3.64 5.62 4.25
CA ARG A 56 4.97 6.23 4.07
C ARG A 56 4.99 7.26 2.94
N GLN A 57 4.30 7.02 1.81
CA GLN A 57 4.24 8.00 0.73
C GLN A 57 3.63 9.35 1.17
N LEU A 58 2.65 9.32 2.08
CA LEU A 58 2.07 10.54 2.64
C LEU A 58 3.00 11.18 3.66
N ASP A 59 3.55 10.37 4.58
CA ASP A 59 4.41 10.84 5.67
C ASP A 59 5.69 11.49 5.13
N ASP A 60 6.25 10.97 4.03
CA ASP A 60 7.43 11.50 3.35
C ASP A 60 7.12 12.63 2.36
N GLY A 61 5.84 13.05 2.25
CA GLY A 61 5.40 14.11 1.34
C GLY A 61 5.50 13.75 -0.16
N GLN A 62 5.74 12.48 -0.49
CA GLN A 62 5.82 11.99 -1.87
C GLN A 62 4.44 11.97 -2.55
N ALA A 63 3.37 11.92 -1.76
CA ALA A 63 1.99 11.97 -2.21
C ALA A 63 1.13 12.80 -1.25
N ASN A 64 -0.08 13.13 -1.69
CA ASN A 64 -1.15 13.60 -0.84
C ASN A 64 -2.42 12.76 -1.10
N TYR A 65 -3.45 12.91 -0.27
CA TYR A 65 -4.66 12.11 -0.42
C TYR A 65 -5.33 12.22 -1.79
N ALA A 66 -5.23 13.38 -2.44
CA ALA A 66 -5.84 13.59 -3.75
C ALA A 66 -5.15 12.81 -4.88
N ASN A 67 -3.87 12.47 -4.74
CA ASN A 67 -3.10 11.78 -5.78
C ASN A 67 -2.51 10.42 -5.38
N LEU A 68 -2.64 10.01 -4.12
CA LEU A 68 -2.04 8.79 -3.59
C LEU A 68 -2.45 7.54 -4.38
N ALA A 69 -3.76 7.35 -4.60
CA ALA A 69 -4.28 6.18 -5.31
C ALA A 69 -3.76 6.13 -6.76
N MET A 70 -3.77 7.27 -7.47
CA MET A 70 -3.26 7.36 -8.85
C MET A 70 -1.77 7.02 -8.93
N LYS A 71 -0.95 7.60 -8.04
CA LYS A 71 0.50 7.31 -8.00
C LYS A 71 0.78 5.85 -7.67
N ALA A 72 0.03 5.28 -6.72
CA ALA A 72 0.14 3.88 -6.35
C ALA A 72 -0.19 2.95 -7.52
N ARG A 73 -1.27 3.22 -8.26
CA ARG A 73 -1.61 2.47 -9.49
C ARG A 73 -0.49 2.49 -10.50
N LEU A 74 0.02 3.68 -10.83
CA LEU A 74 1.12 3.83 -11.79
C LEU A 74 2.34 3.00 -11.37
N TYR A 75 2.69 3.02 -10.09
CA TYR A 75 3.80 2.24 -9.57
C TYR A 75 3.55 0.72 -9.65
N LEU A 76 2.38 0.26 -9.18
CA LEU A 76 2.02 -1.16 -9.19
C LEU A 76 1.88 -1.73 -10.61
N THR A 77 1.32 -0.96 -11.54
CA THR A 77 1.28 -1.34 -12.96
C THR A 77 2.69 -1.53 -13.51
N ASN A 78 3.61 -0.61 -13.25
CA ASN A 78 4.99 -0.75 -13.71
C ASN A 78 5.71 -1.97 -13.12
N LEU A 79 5.41 -2.34 -11.88
CA LEU A 79 5.95 -3.56 -11.26
C LEU A 79 5.48 -4.85 -11.94
N ALA A 80 4.22 -4.90 -12.38
CA ALA A 80 3.65 -6.08 -13.02
C ALA A 80 4.25 -6.39 -14.40
N TYR A 81 4.97 -5.44 -15.01
CA TYR A 81 5.64 -5.58 -16.30
C TYR A 81 7.17 -5.68 -16.20
N THR A 82 7.71 -5.90 -14.99
CA THR A 82 9.14 -6.19 -14.73
C THR A 82 9.34 -7.65 -14.38
#